data_AF-A0A6N6Q117-F1
#
_entry.id   AF-A0A6N6Q117-F1
#
_cell.length_a   1.000
_cell.length_b   1.000
_cell.length_c   1.000
_cell.angle_alpha   90.00
_cell.angle_beta   90.00
_cell.angle_gamma   90.00
#
_symmetry.space_group_name_H-M   'P 1'
#
loop_
_entity.id
_entity.type
_entity.pdbx_description
1 polymer ?
#
loop_
_entity_poly.entity_id
_entity_poly.type
_entity_poly.pdbx_seq_one_letter_code
_entity_poly.pdbx_strand_id
1 'polypeptide(L)'
;MKQRNLWLAAMVLGCVSLSAQDRGHLNIGAAGQNIGDQVIFPNGADFIPSTGWSKDLTFTNGGTYAGFWQGNITLTALATTVANGGPAANAAAPGSFLRAEIVSVTGPVGSSFGFWEKGSKTPTYSIPSGTLDGHFTYDLSDKVLGAGTVGTDPFGHLHGRRFTVDMEGEYTVGFRAFDTSVNGLSGQAIHTPSEILLIGFRGILVPEPSTFGLAFVGATLMSLVWSAKRRSVKKA
;
A
#
# COMPACT_ATOMS: atom_id res chain seq x y z
N MET A 1 -50.22 28.17 31.12
CA MET A 1 -49.42 29.28 30.53
C MET A 1 -48.13 29.37 31.34
N LYS A 2 -46.89 29.18 30.85
CA LYS A 2 -46.25 29.46 29.56
C LYS A 2 -44.98 28.58 29.40
N GLN A 3 -44.72 28.16 28.14
CA GLN A 3 -43.44 27.88 27.46
C GLN A 3 -42.40 26.96 28.17
N ARG A 4 -42.27 25.66 27.85
CA ARG A 4 -41.54 25.04 26.71
C ARG A 4 -40.18 25.68 26.40
N ASN A 5 -39.09 25.03 26.80
CA ASN A 5 -37.79 25.11 26.14
C ASN A 5 -37.30 23.69 25.83
N LEU A 6 -37.53 23.28 24.58
CA LEU A 6 -36.88 22.15 23.94
C LEU A 6 -35.38 22.46 23.82
N TRP A 7 -34.53 21.59 24.36
CA TRP A 7 -33.16 21.46 23.86
C TRP A 7 -33.08 20.15 23.10
N LEU A 8 -33.36 20.24 21.80
CA LEU A 8 -32.97 19.24 20.81
C LEU A 8 -31.45 19.35 20.65
N ALA A 9 -30.70 18.40 21.21
CA ALA A 9 -29.30 18.19 20.82
C ALA A 9 -29.32 17.32 19.56
N ALA A 10 -29.32 17.97 18.40
CA ALA A 10 -29.18 17.31 17.11
C ALA A 10 -27.74 17.47 16.59
N MET A 11 -27.25 16.39 15.96
CA MET A 11 -26.15 16.35 14.98
C MET A 11 -24.73 16.60 15.52
N VAL A 12 -23.70 15.84 15.15
CA VAL A 12 -23.45 15.03 13.94
C VAL A 12 -22.69 13.76 14.40
N LEU A 13 -23.28 12.57 14.27
CA LEU A 13 -22.48 11.36 14.18
C LEU A 13 -21.86 11.42 12.78
N GLY A 14 -20.63 11.93 12.69
CA GLY A 14 -19.86 11.84 11.47
C GLY A 14 -19.73 10.37 11.16
N CYS A 15 -20.41 9.90 10.11
CA CYS A 15 -19.98 8.71 9.39
C CYS A 15 -18.59 9.03 8.83
N VAL A 16 -17.56 8.91 9.67
CA VAL A 16 -16.24 8.56 9.19
C VAL A 16 -16.44 7.20 8.57
N SER A 17 -16.54 7.19 7.25
CA SER A 17 -16.39 5.98 6.46
C SER A 17 -15.03 5.39 6.84
N LEU A 18 -15.04 4.46 7.79
CA LEU A 18 -14.02 3.43 7.95
C LEU A 18 -14.12 2.54 6.70
N SER A 19 -13.82 3.09 5.51
CA SER A 19 -13.48 2.26 4.37
C SER A 19 -12.14 1.65 4.73
N ALA A 20 -12.19 0.42 5.24
CA ALA A 20 -11.05 -0.40 5.59
C ALA A 20 -9.94 -0.26 4.53
N GLN A 21 -8.87 0.48 4.84
CA GLN A 21 -7.62 0.49 4.08
C GLN A 21 -6.83 -0.82 4.34
N ASP A 22 -7.51 -1.96 4.25
CA ASP A 22 -6.91 -3.30 4.39
C ASP A 22 -7.07 -4.12 3.11
N ARG A 23 -6.83 -3.46 1.97
CA ARG A 23 -6.52 -4.20 0.75
C ARG A 23 -5.04 -4.55 0.81
N GLY A 24 -4.73 -5.63 1.53
CA GLY A 24 -3.37 -6.08 1.82
C GLY A 24 -2.64 -6.66 0.61
N HIS A 25 -3.37 -7.13 -0.41
CA HIS A 25 -2.83 -7.92 -1.52
C HIS A 25 -3.28 -7.42 -2.89
N LEU A 26 -2.32 -6.98 -3.71
CA LEU A 26 -2.50 -6.74 -5.13
C LEU A 26 -2.08 -8.02 -5.87
N ASN A 27 -3.03 -8.68 -6.52
CA ASN A 27 -2.80 -9.94 -7.21
C ASN A 27 -2.32 -9.69 -8.64
N ILE A 28 -1.42 -10.57 -9.08
CA ILE A 28 -0.86 -10.61 -10.43
C ILE A 28 -1.10 -12.01 -10.97
N GLY A 29 -1.57 -12.07 -12.21
CA GLY A 29 -1.85 -13.30 -12.94
C GLY A 29 -1.79 -13.05 -14.44
N ALA A 30 -2.56 -13.80 -15.23
CA ALA A 30 -2.68 -13.59 -16.66
C ALA A 30 -4.14 -13.68 -17.13
N ALA A 31 -4.42 -13.07 -18.28
CA ALA A 31 -5.74 -13.11 -18.93
C ALA A 31 -6.18 -14.54 -19.26
N GLY A 32 -5.21 -15.43 -19.50
CA GLY A 32 -5.36 -16.86 -19.67
C GLY A 32 -4.02 -17.58 -19.47
N GLN A 33 -3.98 -18.88 -19.75
CA GLN A 33 -2.80 -19.72 -19.56
C GLN A 33 -2.12 -20.11 -20.89
N ASN A 34 -2.50 -19.49 -22.00
CA ASN A 34 -1.88 -19.74 -23.30
C ASN A 34 -0.66 -18.84 -23.50
N ILE A 35 0.23 -19.26 -24.41
CA ILE A 35 1.36 -18.42 -24.84
C ILE A 35 0.81 -17.14 -25.49
N GLY A 36 1.38 -16.01 -25.10
CA GLY A 36 1.00 -14.68 -25.59
C GLY A 36 -0.08 -13.99 -24.75
N ASP A 37 -0.82 -14.73 -23.91
CA ASP A 37 -1.82 -14.14 -23.02
C ASP A 37 -1.15 -13.10 -22.12
N GLN A 38 -1.80 -11.94 -21.93
CA GLN A 38 -1.23 -10.82 -21.21
C GLN A 38 -1.19 -11.09 -19.70
N VAL A 39 -0.10 -10.70 -19.03
CA VAL A 39 -0.09 -10.54 -17.56
C VAL A 39 -1.07 -9.45 -17.17
N ILE A 40 -1.83 -9.64 -16.10
CA ILE A 40 -2.82 -8.67 -15.63
C ILE A 40 -2.76 -8.48 -14.11
N PHE A 41 -3.40 -7.42 -13.64
CA PHE A 41 -3.72 -7.19 -12.23
C PHE A 41 -5.23 -7.45 -12.01
N PRO A 42 -5.67 -8.68 -11.67
CA PRO A 42 -7.10 -9.02 -11.66
C PRO A 42 -7.93 -8.17 -10.71
N ASN A 43 -7.34 -7.74 -9.58
CA ASN A 43 -7.94 -6.81 -8.64
C ASN A 43 -7.30 -5.41 -8.70
N GLY A 44 -6.61 -5.04 -9.78
CA GLY A 44 -5.92 -3.76 -9.91
C GLY A 44 -6.84 -2.55 -9.79
N ALA A 45 -8.10 -2.67 -10.25
CA ALA A 45 -9.11 -1.62 -10.15
C ALA A 45 -9.40 -1.20 -8.70
N ASP A 46 -9.05 -2.03 -7.72
CA ASP A 46 -9.21 -1.72 -6.31
C ASP A 46 -8.11 -0.83 -5.72
N PHE A 47 -7.03 -0.61 -6.48
CA PHE A 47 -5.81 0.08 -6.06
C PHE A 47 -5.56 1.38 -6.83
N ILE A 48 -6.46 1.74 -7.76
CA ILE A 48 -6.30 2.95 -8.58
C ILE A 48 -6.83 4.20 -7.86
N PRO A 49 -6.14 5.35 -7.97
CA PRO A 49 -6.56 6.61 -7.34
C PRO A 49 -7.97 7.08 -7.71
N SER A 50 -8.45 6.76 -8.92
CA SER A 50 -9.79 7.18 -9.38
C SER A 50 -10.94 6.56 -8.59
N THR A 51 -10.68 5.50 -7.80
CA THR A 51 -11.64 4.94 -6.84
C THR A 51 -11.62 5.64 -5.48
N GLY A 52 -10.77 6.66 -5.30
CA GLY A 52 -10.50 7.31 -4.03
C GLY A 52 -9.54 6.53 -3.14
N TRP A 53 -8.97 5.42 -3.63
CA TRP A 53 -8.04 4.61 -2.86
C TRP A 53 -6.60 5.15 -2.94
N SER A 54 -5.94 5.23 -1.79
CA SER A 54 -4.50 5.44 -1.65
C SER A 54 -3.97 4.59 -0.51
N LYS A 55 -2.72 4.11 -0.64
CA LYS A 55 -2.02 3.53 0.51
C LYS A 55 -1.43 4.62 1.38
N ASP A 56 -1.97 4.77 2.58
CA ASP A 56 -1.36 5.65 3.57
C ASP A 56 -0.05 5.02 4.08
N LEU A 57 0.98 5.87 4.14
CA LEU A 57 2.32 5.58 4.63
C LEU A 57 2.52 6.42 5.89
N THR A 58 2.94 5.78 6.97
CA THR A 58 3.08 6.43 8.28
C THR A 58 4.52 6.80 8.52
N PHE A 59 4.76 8.05 8.92
CA PHE A 59 6.10 8.50 9.31
C PHE A 59 6.64 7.69 10.50
N THR A 60 7.93 7.38 10.48
CA THR A 60 8.59 6.75 11.62
C THR A 60 9.94 7.40 11.95
N ASN A 61 10.17 7.60 13.24
CA ASN A 61 11.41 8.20 13.78
C ASN A 61 12.42 7.16 14.27
N GLY A 62 12.18 5.87 14.06
CA GLY A 62 13.01 4.80 14.62
C GLY A 62 13.08 3.55 13.75
N GLY A 63 14.04 2.70 14.08
CA GLY A 63 14.28 1.44 13.38
C GLY A 63 14.81 1.61 11.96
N THR A 64 14.64 0.57 11.13
CA THR A 64 15.17 0.51 9.77
C THR A 64 14.68 1.63 8.86
N TYR A 65 13.46 2.13 9.09
CA TYR A 65 12.80 3.12 8.22
C TYR A 65 12.79 4.52 8.83
N ALA A 66 13.63 4.79 9.84
CA ALA A 66 13.71 6.09 10.50
C ALA A 66 13.92 7.21 9.47
N GLY A 67 13.10 8.26 9.54
CA GLY A 67 13.13 9.40 8.62
C GLY A 67 12.26 9.22 7.37
N PHE A 68 11.55 8.10 7.22
CA PHE A 68 10.65 7.86 6.09
C PHE A 68 9.20 7.70 6.55
N TRP A 69 8.27 7.96 5.62
CA TRP A 69 6.90 7.45 5.69
C TRP A 69 6.87 6.06 5.08
N GLN A 70 6.43 5.06 5.82
CA GLN A 70 6.53 3.65 5.41
C GLN A 70 5.20 2.91 5.51
N GLY A 71 5.05 1.91 4.64
CA GLY A 71 3.90 1.04 4.59
C GLY A 71 4.10 -0.07 3.57
N ASN A 72 3.03 -0.81 3.27
CA ASN A 72 3.07 -1.86 2.27
C ASN A 72 1.71 -2.13 1.62
N ILE A 73 1.80 -2.53 0.36
CA ILE A 73 0.88 -3.46 -0.29
C ILE A 73 1.68 -4.72 -0.60
N THR A 74 1.06 -5.89 -0.48
CA THR A 74 1.72 -7.16 -0.83
C THR A 74 1.37 -7.48 -2.27
N LEU A 75 2.34 -7.50 -3.17
CA LEU A 75 2.12 -8.00 -4.52
C LEU A 75 2.29 -9.52 -4.53
N THR A 76 1.34 -10.22 -5.11
CA THR A 76 1.26 -11.69 -5.09
C THR A 76 1.08 -12.26 -6.48
N ALA A 77 1.84 -13.31 -6.82
CA ALA A 77 1.58 -14.11 -8.00
C ALA A 77 0.55 -15.19 -7.67
N LEU A 78 -0.57 -15.21 -8.41
CA LEU A 78 -1.68 -16.12 -8.18
C LEU A 78 -1.29 -17.59 -8.43
N ALA A 79 -1.71 -18.48 -7.52
CA ALA A 79 -1.39 -19.90 -7.56
C ALA A 79 -2.21 -20.67 -8.61
N THR A 80 -1.57 -21.60 -9.30
CA THR A 80 -2.25 -22.57 -10.17
C THR A 80 -2.59 -23.88 -9.47
N THR A 81 -1.94 -24.20 -8.35
CA THR A 81 -2.09 -25.51 -7.68
C THR A 81 -2.77 -25.41 -6.31
N VAL A 82 -3.48 -26.48 -5.93
CA VAL A 82 -4.17 -26.58 -4.61
C VAL A 82 -3.19 -26.47 -3.45
N ALA A 83 -1.96 -26.98 -3.60
CA ALA A 83 -0.94 -26.92 -2.55
C ALA A 83 -0.60 -25.48 -2.13
N ASN A 84 -0.75 -24.51 -3.03
CA ASN A 84 -0.51 -23.09 -2.78
C ASN A 84 -1.81 -22.27 -2.69
N GLY A 85 -2.96 -22.92 -2.53
CA GLY A 85 -4.27 -22.27 -2.39
C GLY A 85 -4.99 -21.96 -3.71
N GLY A 86 -4.54 -22.53 -4.83
CA GLY A 86 -5.18 -22.44 -6.14
C GLY A 86 -6.12 -23.62 -6.47
N PRO A 87 -6.54 -23.78 -7.74
CA PRO A 87 -6.29 -22.86 -8.85
C PRO A 87 -7.05 -21.55 -8.66
N ALA A 88 -6.32 -20.44 -8.58
CA ALA A 88 -6.94 -19.13 -8.58
C ALA A 88 -7.43 -18.79 -10.00
N ALA A 89 -8.58 -18.13 -10.10
CA ALA A 89 -8.98 -17.51 -11.36
C ALA A 89 -7.87 -16.56 -11.84
N ASN A 90 -7.60 -16.56 -13.15
CA ASN A 90 -6.54 -15.76 -13.76
C ASN A 90 -5.12 -16.08 -13.30
N ALA A 91 -4.85 -17.23 -12.67
CA ALA A 91 -3.47 -17.64 -12.42
C ALA A 91 -2.71 -17.79 -13.76
N ALA A 92 -1.47 -17.28 -13.81
CA ALA A 92 -0.59 -17.42 -14.97
C ALA A 92 -0.31 -18.89 -15.28
N ALA A 93 0.15 -19.18 -16.50
CA ALA A 93 0.47 -20.53 -16.92
C ALA A 93 1.55 -21.16 -16.02
N PRO A 94 1.44 -22.47 -15.69
CA PRO A 94 2.52 -23.20 -15.04
C PRO A 94 3.85 -23.04 -15.78
N GLY A 95 4.92 -22.78 -15.04
CA GLY A 95 6.25 -22.46 -15.54
C GLY A 95 6.50 -20.98 -15.86
N SER A 96 5.54 -20.09 -15.63
CA SER A 96 5.81 -18.65 -15.66
C SER A 96 6.69 -18.21 -14.47
N PHE A 97 7.45 -17.12 -14.63
CA PHE A 97 8.17 -16.45 -13.55
C PHE A 97 7.85 -14.97 -13.58
N LEU A 98 6.90 -14.56 -12.74
CA LEU A 98 6.36 -13.22 -12.71
C LEU A 98 7.25 -12.29 -11.89
N ARG A 99 7.46 -11.09 -12.43
CA ARG A 99 8.17 -9.98 -11.79
C ARG A 99 7.31 -8.72 -11.88
N ALA A 100 7.52 -7.82 -10.93
CA ALA A 100 6.98 -6.47 -10.98
C ALA A 100 8.10 -5.48 -11.33
N GLU A 101 7.71 -4.36 -11.89
CA GLU A 101 8.56 -3.23 -12.25
C GLU A 101 7.89 -1.94 -11.83
N ILE A 102 8.65 -1.05 -11.21
CA ILE A 102 8.23 0.33 -11.01
C ILE A 102 8.71 1.14 -12.21
N VAL A 103 7.74 1.62 -13.00
CA VAL A 103 7.97 2.31 -14.28
C VAL A 103 7.93 3.82 -14.11
N SER A 104 7.06 4.34 -13.24
CA SER A 104 6.94 5.78 -13.06
C SER A 104 6.67 6.17 -11.62
N VAL A 105 7.12 7.36 -11.24
CA VAL A 105 6.88 7.95 -9.92
C VAL A 105 6.58 9.43 -10.11
N THR A 106 5.40 9.86 -9.69
CA THR A 106 5.02 11.27 -9.56
C THR A 106 4.74 11.56 -8.10
N GLY A 107 5.29 12.64 -7.56
CA GLY A 107 5.08 13.09 -6.19
C GLY A 107 5.63 14.51 -5.99
N PRO A 108 5.83 14.97 -4.75
CA PRO A 108 6.47 16.24 -4.44
C PRO A 108 7.80 16.46 -5.19
N VAL A 109 8.14 17.71 -5.48
CA VAL A 109 9.41 18.04 -6.15
C VAL A 109 10.57 17.73 -5.21
N GLY A 110 11.58 17.02 -5.73
CA GLY A 110 12.77 16.63 -4.98
C GLY A 110 12.60 15.41 -4.07
N SER A 111 11.42 14.76 -4.07
CA SER A 111 11.18 13.56 -3.27
C SER A 111 11.53 12.29 -3.99
N SER A 112 11.52 11.18 -3.25
CA SER A 112 11.75 9.84 -3.76
C SER A 112 10.73 8.84 -3.21
N PHE A 113 10.44 7.84 -4.03
CA PHE A 113 9.71 6.63 -3.67
C PHE A 113 10.71 5.48 -3.50
N GLY A 114 10.69 4.85 -2.33
CA GLY A 114 11.59 3.76 -1.98
C GLY A 114 10.92 2.40 -2.04
N PHE A 115 11.61 1.42 -2.61
CA PHE A 115 11.29 -0.01 -2.47
C PHE A 115 12.36 -0.70 -1.64
N TRP A 116 11.93 -1.57 -0.73
CA TRP A 116 12.79 -2.31 0.18
C TRP A 116 12.50 -3.80 0.07
N GLU A 117 13.50 -4.58 -0.33
CA GLU A 117 13.46 -6.02 -0.22
C GLU A 117 13.54 -6.46 1.25
N LYS A 118 12.94 -7.60 1.58
CA LYS A 118 12.89 -8.13 2.94
C LYS A 118 14.28 -8.17 3.58
N GLY A 119 14.41 -7.51 4.74
CA GLY A 119 15.63 -7.52 5.55
C GLY A 119 16.66 -6.45 5.17
N SER A 120 16.42 -5.68 4.10
CA SER A 120 17.30 -4.58 3.68
C SER A 120 17.43 -3.50 4.77
N LYS A 121 18.61 -2.91 4.90
CA LYS A 121 18.90 -1.81 5.86
C LYS A 121 18.83 -0.41 5.24
N THR A 122 18.81 -0.35 3.91
CA THR A 122 18.59 0.84 3.09
C THR A 122 17.61 0.47 1.96
N PRO A 123 16.97 1.44 1.28
CA PRO A 123 16.12 1.13 0.14
C PRO A 123 16.89 0.31 -0.90
N THR A 124 16.28 -0.76 -1.40
CA THR A 124 16.79 -1.51 -2.56
C THR A 124 16.76 -0.62 -3.80
N TYR A 125 15.68 0.15 -3.93
CA TYR A 125 15.57 1.23 -4.91
C TYR A 125 15.12 2.50 -4.21
N SER A 126 15.73 3.63 -4.58
CA SER A 126 15.24 4.97 -4.27
C SER A 126 15.00 5.68 -5.60
N ILE A 127 13.73 5.93 -5.91
CA ILE A 127 13.28 6.32 -7.25
C ILE A 127 12.81 7.78 -7.17
N PRO A 128 13.49 8.72 -7.86
CA PRO A 128 13.12 10.12 -7.81
C PRO A 128 11.70 10.38 -8.36
N SER A 129 11.00 11.31 -7.74
CA SER A 129 9.78 11.89 -8.32
C SER A 129 10.09 12.55 -9.66
N GLY A 130 9.23 12.33 -10.65
CA GLY A 130 9.44 12.72 -12.06
C GLY A 130 9.99 11.61 -12.94
N THR A 131 10.24 10.41 -12.40
CA THR A 131 10.59 9.23 -13.21
C THR A 131 9.42 8.80 -14.09
N LEU A 132 9.64 8.62 -15.40
CA LEU A 132 8.60 8.23 -16.37
C LEU A 132 8.85 6.89 -17.10
N ASP A 133 10.09 6.40 -17.12
CA ASP A 133 10.50 5.18 -17.83
C ASP A 133 11.56 4.41 -17.02
N GLY A 134 11.19 4.09 -15.78
CA GLY A 134 12.00 3.33 -14.84
C GLY A 134 11.99 1.83 -15.13
N HIS A 135 13.10 1.17 -14.76
CA HIS A 135 13.28 -0.28 -14.90
C HIS A 135 13.66 -0.93 -13.57
N PHE A 136 12.91 -0.59 -12.50
CA PHE A 136 13.19 -1.06 -11.14
C PHE A 136 12.40 -2.34 -10.86
N THR A 137 13.03 -3.49 -11.09
CA THR A 137 12.35 -4.80 -11.10
C THR A 137 12.56 -5.61 -9.82
N TYR A 138 11.57 -6.38 -9.40
CA TYR A 138 11.69 -7.34 -8.31
C TYR A 138 10.78 -8.55 -8.52
N ASP A 139 11.17 -9.69 -7.94
CA ASP A 139 10.51 -10.97 -8.18
C ASP A 139 9.18 -11.06 -7.43
N LEU A 140 8.14 -11.57 -8.09
CA LEU A 140 6.86 -11.86 -7.45
C LEU A 140 6.73 -13.35 -7.17
N SER A 141 7.06 -14.17 -8.16
CA SER A 141 7.11 -15.62 -8.07
C SER A 141 8.20 -16.09 -7.10
N ASP A 142 7.91 -17.14 -6.34
CA ASP A 142 8.88 -17.71 -5.40
C ASP A 142 9.77 -18.77 -6.10
N LYS A 143 10.99 -18.37 -6.42
CA LYS A 143 11.98 -19.25 -7.04
C LYS A 143 12.34 -20.47 -6.16
N VAL A 144 12.27 -20.35 -4.84
CA VAL A 144 12.57 -21.46 -3.91
C VAL A 144 11.51 -22.56 -4.01
N LEU A 145 10.26 -22.19 -4.31
CA LEU A 145 9.17 -23.12 -4.58
C LEU A 145 9.19 -23.68 -6.02
N GLY A 146 10.20 -23.32 -6.82
CA GLY A 146 10.41 -23.84 -8.16
C GLY A 146 9.69 -23.07 -9.27
N ALA A 147 9.10 -21.90 -8.97
CA ALA A 147 8.47 -21.07 -9.99
C ALA A 147 9.44 -20.75 -11.14
N GLY A 148 8.91 -20.62 -12.37
CA GLY A 148 9.72 -20.45 -13.58
C GLY A 148 10.32 -21.75 -14.15
N THR A 149 10.07 -22.90 -13.52
CA THR A 149 10.43 -24.23 -14.06
C THR A 149 9.25 -24.79 -14.85
N VAL A 150 9.50 -25.47 -15.97
CA VAL A 150 8.42 -26.01 -16.81
C VAL A 150 7.39 -26.80 -15.97
N GLY A 151 6.12 -26.41 -16.07
CA GLY A 151 5.01 -27.09 -15.40
C GLY A 151 4.84 -26.78 -13.90
N THR A 152 5.72 -25.97 -13.29
CA THR A 152 5.60 -25.63 -11.86
C THR A 152 4.66 -24.46 -11.61
N ASP A 153 4.16 -24.34 -10.38
CA ASP A 153 3.28 -23.25 -9.98
C ASP A 153 4.04 -21.90 -10.03
N PRO A 154 3.51 -20.85 -10.70
CA PRO A 154 4.12 -19.53 -10.70
C PRO A 154 3.91 -18.77 -9.38
N PHE A 155 3.20 -19.36 -8.41
CA PHE A 155 2.86 -18.77 -7.12
C PHE A 155 4.01 -18.02 -6.45
N GLY A 156 3.64 -16.92 -5.81
CA GLY A 156 4.53 -16.21 -4.93
C GLY A 156 3.78 -15.29 -3.99
N HIS A 157 4.11 -15.41 -2.69
CA HIS A 157 3.54 -14.62 -1.61
C HIS A 157 4.66 -14.12 -0.71
N LEU A 158 5.51 -13.26 -1.28
CA LEU A 158 6.75 -12.81 -0.66
C LEU A 158 6.49 -11.63 0.28
N HIS A 159 6.41 -11.93 1.57
CA HIS A 159 6.22 -10.94 2.64
C HIS A 159 7.50 -10.20 3.04
N GLY A 160 7.32 -9.11 3.78
CA GLY A 160 8.42 -8.38 4.44
C GLY A 160 9.04 -7.27 3.60
N ARG A 161 8.54 -7.07 2.38
CA ARG A 161 8.85 -5.91 1.54
C ARG A 161 8.15 -4.66 2.05
N ARG A 162 8.77 -3.51 1.84
CA ARG A 162 8.22 -2.20 2.22
C ARG A 162 8.33 -1.18 1.10
N PHE A 163 7.39 -0.26 1.10
CA PHE A 163 7.45 0.96 0.31
C PHE A 163 7.60 2.15 1.25
N THR A 164 8.38 3.13 0.82
CA THR A 164 8.62 4.35 1.58
C THR A 164 8.52 5.59 0.72
N VAL A 165 8.30 6.73 1.34
CA VAL A 165 8.58 8.05 0.75
C VAL A 165 9.38 8.88 1.75
N ASP A 166 10.23 9.77 1.23
CA ASP A 166 11.12 10.62 2.02
C ASP A 166 10.52 12.00 2.36
N MET A 167 9.36 12.33 1.78
CA MET A 167 8.61 13.54 2.06
C MET A 167 7.12 13.26 2.16
N GLU A 168 6.43 14.05 2.99
CA GLU A 168 4.98 14.07 3.07
C GLU A 168 4.36 14.47 1.72
N GLY A 169 3.21 13.90 1.37
CA GLY A 169 2.48 14.24 0.16
C GLY A 169 1.86 13.04 -0.55
N GLU A 170 1.22 13.33 -1.67
CA GLU A 170 0.62 12.31 -2.53
C GLU A 170 1.59 11.87 -3.62
N TYR A 171 1.63 10.56 -3.85
CA TYR A 171 2.47 9.93 -4.85
C TYR A 171 1.59 9.04 -5.73
N THR A 172 1.85 9.06 -7.03
CA THR A 172 1.30 8.09 -7.99
C THR A 172 2.46 7.30 -8.57
N VAL A 173 2.40 5.98 -8.43
CA VAL A 173 3.47 5.07 -8.85
C VAL A 173 2.92 4.10 -9.89
N GLY A 174 3.57 4.04 -11.05
CA GLY A 174 3.22 3.12 -12.12
C GLY A 174 3.91 1.77 -11.94
N PHE A 175 3.11 0.71 -11.84
CA PHE A 175 3.59 -0.67 -11.77
C PHE A 175 3.28 -1.39 -13.08
N ARG A 176 4.26 -2.14 -13.59
CA ARG A 176 4.07 -3.12 -14.67
C ARG A 176 4.44 -4.50 -14.15
N ALA A 177 3.68 -5.51 -14.54
CA ALA A 177 4.01 -6.90 -14.26
C ALA A 177 4.35 -7.61 -15.57
N PHE A 178 5.30 -8.55 -15.52
CA PHE A 178 5.78 -9.23 -16.70
C PHE A 178 6.34 -10.61 -16.34
N ASP A 179 6.31 -11.51 -17.32
CA ASP A 179 6.91 -12.84 -17.21
C ASP A 179 8.34 -12.81 -17.75
N THR A 180 9.26 -13.42 -17.02
CA THR A 180 10.68 -13.56 -17.38
C THR A 180 11.11 -15.01 -17.53
N SER A 181 10.15 -15.94 -17.49
CA SER A 181 10.41 -17.33 -17.84
C SER A 181 10.95 -17.44 -19.27
N VAL A 182 11.58 -18.58 -19.56
CA VAL A 182 12.06 -18.95 -20.90
C VAL A 182 11.32 -20.19 -21.42
N ASN A 183 10.11 -20.41 -20.91
CA ASN A 183 9.32 -21.63 -21.14
C ASN A 183 8.25 -21.47 -22.22
N GLY A 184 8.15 -20.28 -22.81
CA GLY A 184 7.30 -19.98 -23.95
C GLY A 184 7.91 -20.42 -25.28
N LEU A 185 7.26 -20.03 -26.37
CA LEU A 185 7.68 -20.37 -27.73
C LEU A 185 9.09 -19.82 -27.99
N SER A 186 9.98 -20.66 -28.55
CA SER A 186 11.36 -20.30 -28.87
C SER A 186 12.18 -19.75 -27.69
N GLY A 187 11.89 -20.20 -26.46
CA GLY A 187 12.62 -19.80 -25.26
C GLY A 187 12.26 -18.41 -24.73
N GLN A 188 11.16 -17.81 -25.22
CA GLN A 188 10.64 -16.54 -24.72
C GLN A 188 9.80 -16.73 -23.46
N ALA A 189 9.37 -15.62 -22.86
CA ALA A 189 8.33 -15.64 -21.83
C ALA A 189 7.02 -16.26 -22.37
N ILE A 190 6.25 -16.88 -21.48
CA ILE A 190 4.93 -17.42 -21.84
C ILE A 190 3.96 -16.25 -22.04
N HIS A 191 3.99 -15.28 -21.13
CA HIS A 191 3.04 -14.16 -21.12
C HIS A 191 3.65 -12.86 -21.63
N THR A 192 2.81 -12.04 -22.26
CA THR A 192 3.18 -10.66 -22.60
C THR A 192 3.04 -9.74 -21.38
N PRO A 193 3.82 -8.64 -21.27
CA PRO A 193 3.72 -7.72 -20.14
C PRO A 193 2.34 -7.10 -19.96
N SER A 194 2.00 -6.75 -18.72
CA SER A 194 0.78 -6.03 -18.40
C SER A 194 0.81 -4.59 -18.88
N GLU A 195 -0.38 -3.98 -18.95
CA GLU A 195 -0.50 -2.52 -18.89
C GLU A 195 0.08 -1.97 -17.58
N ILE A 196 0.40 -0.68 -17.57
CA ILE A 196 0.85 0.01 -16.36
C ILE A 196 -0.36 0.30 -15.46
N LEU A 197 -0.32 -0.21 -14.23
CA LEU A 197 -1.26 0.12 -13.18
C LEU A 197 -0.73 1.29 -12.34
N LEU A 198 -1.46 2.41 -12.33
CA LEU A 198 -1.15 3.55 -11.49
C LEU A 198 -1.74 3.36 -10.09
N ILE A 199 -0.89 3.38 -9.08
CA ILE A 199 -1.26 3.16 -7.67
C ILE A 199 -0.95 4.42 -6.86
N GLY A 200 -1.92 4.84 -6.04
CA GLY A 200 -1.78 5.99 -5.14
C GLY A 200 -1.12 5.61 -3.81
N PHE A 201 -0.16 6.42 -3.37
CA PHE A 201 0.43 6.37 -2.03
C PHE A 201 0.36 7.75 -1.40
N ARG A 202 0.24 7.82 -0.07
CA ARG A 202 0.20 9.09 0.65
C ARG A 202 1.08 9.02 1.88
N GLY A 203 2.15 9.80 1.90
CA GLY A 203 2.87 10.08 3.13
C GLY A 203 1.99 10.97 4.00
N ILE A 204 1.55 10.48 5.16
CA ILE A 204 0.77 11.24 6.13
C ILE A 204 1.52 11.39 7.43
N LEU A 205 1.60 12.61 7.96
CA LEU A 205 2.00 12.82 9.34
C LEU A 205 0.78 12.54 10.23
N VAL A 206 0.64 11.30 10.72
CA VAL A 206 -0.33 11.04 11.79
C VAL A 206 0.26 11.63 13.07
N PRO A 207 -0.39 12.62 13.71
CA PRO A 207 0.10 13.11 14.99
C PRO A 207 0.03 11.95 15.99
N GLU A 208 1.14 11.69 16.68
CA GLU A 208 1.20 10.65 17.70
C GLU A 208 -0.01 10.76 18.66
N PRO A 209 -0.71 9.67 18.98
CA PRO A 209 -1.89 9.70 19.86
C PRO A 209 -1.61 10.38 21.21
N SER A 210 -0.35 10.36 21.66
CA SER A 210 0.10 11.02 22.88
C SER A 210 0.01 12.55 22.81
N THR A 211 0.13 13.17 21.63
CA THR A 211 -0.01 14.62 21.44
C THR A 211 -1.46 15.06 21.66
N PHE A 212 -2.44 14.28 21.20
CA PHE A 212 -3.85 14.54 21.46
C PHE A 212 -4.26 14.19 22.90
N GLY A 213 -3.75 13.07 23.44
CA GLY A 213 -4.01 12.67 24.83
C GLY A 213 -3.56 13.71 25.85
N LEU A 214 -2.35 14.26 25.69
CA LEU A 214 -1.82 15.31 26.58
C LEU A 214 -2.54 16.64 26.43
N ALA A 215 -2.95 17.03 25.22
CA ALA A 215 -3.72 18.26 25.00
C ALA A 215 -5.10 18.18 25.68
N PHE A 216 -5.79 17.04 25.60
CA PHE A 216 -7.09 16.86 26.25
C PHE A 216 -6.99 16.77 27.78
N VAL A 217 -5.98 16.07 28.32
CA VAL A 217 -5.74 15.99 29.77
C VAL A 217 -5.31 17.34 30.34
N GLY A 218 -4.46 18.09 29.63
CA GLY A 218 -4.05 19.44 30.03
C GLY A 218 -5.21 20.44 30.07
N ALA A 219 -6.09 20.42 29.07
CA ALA A 219 -7.27 21.30 29.01
C ALA A 219 -8.31 20.99 30.10
N THR A 220 -8.50 19.71 30.44
CA THR A 220 -9.41 19.31 31.53
C THR A 220 -8.84 19.69 32.90
N LEU A 221 -7.54 19.52 33.15
CA LEU A 221 -6.90 19.96 34.40
C LEU A 221 -6.96 21.48 34.59
N MET A 222 -6.70 22.26 33.55
CA MET A 222 -6.79 23.73 33.59
C MET A 222 -8.21 24.22 33.91
N SER A 223 -9.24 23.62 33.31
CA SER A 223 -10.64 24.01 33.56
C SER A 223 -11.12 23.65 34.98
N LEU A 224 -10.62 22.56 35.55
CA LEU A 224 -10.87 22.19 36.95
C LEU A 224 -10.21 23.17 37.93
N VAL A 225 -8.94 23.53 37.70
CA VAL A 225 -8.20 24.49 38.56
C VAL A 225 -8.85 25.89 38.52
N TRP A 226 -9.24 26.35 37.33
CA TRP A 226 -9.92 27.65 37.20
C TRP A 226 -11.30 27.68 37.85
N SER A 227 -12.06 26.58 37.75
CA SER A 227 -13.36 26.43 38.40
C SER A 227 -13.25 26.40 39.93
N ALA A 228 -12.21 25.76 40.46
CA ALA A 228 -11.93 25.76 41.90
C ALA A 228 -11.57 27.16 42.42
N LYS A 229 -10.74 27.91 41.68
CA LYS A 229 -10.33 29.28 42.06
C LYS A 229 -11.51 30.28 42.04
N ARG A 230 -12.46 30.14 41.10
CA ARG A 230 -13.68 30.97 41.09
C ARG A 230 -14.64 30.69 42.25
N ARG A 231 -14.64 29.47 42.81
CA ARG A 231 -15.49 29.14 43.96
C ARG A 231 -14.96 29.67 45.29
N SER A 232 -13.64 29.86 45.44
CA SER A 232 -13.08 30.42 46.69
C SER A 232 -13.30 31.92 46.83
N VAL A 233 -13.35 32.67 45.72
CA VAL A 233 -13.52 34.14 45.74
C VAL A 233 -14.95 34.56 46.10
N LYS A 234 -15.95 33.67 45.98
CA LYS A 234 -17.35 33.96 46.33
C LYS A 234 -17.72 33.64 47.80
N LYS A 235 -16.73 33.28 48.64
CA LYS A 235 -16.93 32.95 50.05
C LYS A 235 -16.25 33.93 51.02
N ALA A 236 -15.86 35.11 50.54
CA ALA A 236 -15.38 36.22 51.36
C ALA A 236 -16.44 37.32 51.41
#